data_AF-A0A238KUV3-F1
#
_entry.id   AF-A0A238KUV3-F1
#
_cell.length_a   1.000
_cell.length_b   1.000
_cell.length_c   1.000
_cell.angle_alpha   90.00
_cell.angle_beta   90.00
_cell.angle_gamma   90.00
#
_symmetry.space_group_name_H-M   'P 1'
#
loop_
_entity.id
_entity.type
_entity.pdbx_description
1 polymer ?
#
loop_
_entity_poly.entity_id
_entity_poly.type
_entity_poly.pdbx_seq_one_letter_code
_entity_poly.pdbx_strand_id
1 'polypeptide(L)'
;MTFDETEFDAFLEDITEPFLTADITQWAARMRLPFTLITQTGPVTLRTPQEVKANFEHYLLAMKAMQANLIVREKIGFEPCEDGTVIATYRSNFLRNGVRIRDPYTASALLHFDDGQWRMSSILNALGHHLWTGKHPNLSGEEE
;
A
#
# COMPACT_ATOMS: atom_id res chain seq x y z
N MET A 1 13.12 -14.07 -9.72
CA MET A 1 11.85 -13.81 -10.42
C MET A 1 11.86 -12.35 -10.84
N THR A 2 11.35 -12.03 -12.03
CA THR A 2 11.24 -10.63 -12.50
C THR A 2 9.85 -10.12 -12.14
N PHE A 3 9.74 -8.89 -11.64
CA PHE A 3 8.45 -8.22 -11.48
C PHE A 3 8.11 -7.53 -12.78
N ASP A 4 7.03 -7.95 -13.42
CA ASP A 4 6.53 -7.41 -14.68
C ASP A 4 5.07 -6.96 -14.53
N GLU A 5 4.43 -6.56 -15.64
CA GLU A 5 3.04 -6.12 -15.63
C GLU A 5 2.05 -7.19 -15.14
N THR A 6 2.34 -8.47 -15.40
CA THR A 6 1.47 -9.59 -14.99
C THR A 6 1.61 -9.82 -13.49
N GLU A 7 2.84 -9.81 -12.97
CA GLU A 7 3.09 -9.88 -11.53
C GLU A 7 2.49 -8.68 -10.80
N PHE A 8 2.46 -7.50 -11.45
CA PHE A 8 1.84 -6.32 -10.88
C PHE A 8 0.32 -6.44 -10.82
N ASP A 9 -0.33 -6.92 -11.88
CA ASP A 9 -1.78 -7.17 -11.88
C ASP A 9 -2.16 -8.19 -10.80
N ALA A 10 -1.44 -9.31 -10.73
CA ALA A 10 -1.65 -10.35 -9.72
C ALA A 10 -1.42 -9.81 -8.30
N PHE A 11 -0.38 -8.99 -8.09
CA PHE A 11 -0.14 -8.32 -6.82
C PHE A 11 -1.30 -7.42 -6.42
N LEU A 12 -1.81 -6.58 -7.34
CA LEU A 12 -2.90 -5.66 -7.05
C LEU A 12 -4.21 -6.40 -6.74
N GLU A 13 -4.50 -7.48 -7.43
CA GLU A 13 -5.65 -8.35 -7.14
C GLU A 13 -5.53 -8.95 -5.74
N ASP A 14 -4.38 -9.54 -5.41
CA ASP A 14 -4.15 -10.22 -4.14
C ASP A 14 -4.15 -9.30 -2.91
N ILE A 15 -3.84 -8.01 -3.08
CA ILE A 15 -3.99 -7.02 -2.00
C ILE A 15 -5.39 -6.39 -1.96
N THR A 16 -6.23 -6.64 -2.95
CA THR A 16 -7.60 -6.10 -3.06
C THR A 16 -8.64 -7.07 -2.56
N GLU A 17 -8.59 -8.30 -3.06
CA GLU A 17 -9.56 -9.35 -2.74
C GLU A 17 -9.78 -9.54 -1.23
N PRO A 18 -8.74 -9.57 -0.38
CA PRO A 18 -8.91 -9.76 1.06
C PRO A 18 -9.87 -8.77 1.71
N PHE A 19 -9.88 -7.52 1.26
CA PHE A 19 -10.75 -6.50 1.83
C PHE A 19 -12.22 -6.72 1.44
N LEU A 20 -12.47 -7.29 0.27
CA LEU A 20 -13.82 -7.59 -0.23
C LEU A 20 -14.38 -8.89 0.39
N THR A 21 -13.52 -9.87 0.64
CA THR A 21 -13.89 -11.19 1.19
C THR A 21 -13.69 -11.32 2.70
N ALA A 22 -13.08 -10.31 3.33
CA ALA A 22 -12.61 -10.33 4.72
C ALA A 22 -11.58 -11.46 5.01
N ASP A 23 -10.79 -11.87 4.02
CA ASP A 23 -9.77 -12.92 4.16
C ASP A 23 -8.45 -12.38 4.74
N ILE A 24 -8.36 -12.39 6.08
CA ILE A 24 -7.13 -12.05 6.79
C ILE A 24 -5.94 -12.95 6.43
N THR A 25 -6.17 -14.20 6.04
CA THR A 25 -5.09 -15.15 5.75
C THR A 25 -4.39 -14.75 4.46
N GLN A 26 -5.15 -14.44 3.41
CA GLN A 26 -4.61 -13.94 2.15
C GLN A 26 -3.90 -12.60 2.34
N TRP A 27 -4.47 -11.68 3.14
CA TRP A 27 -3.81 -10.41 3.45
C TRP A 27 -2.48 -10.58 4.19
N ALA A 28 -2.46 -11.44 5.21
CA ALA A 28 -1.27 -11.70 6.01
C ALA A 28 -0.17 -12.41 5.21
N ALA A 29 -0.52 -13.28 4.26
CA ALA A 29 0.43 -13.97 3.40
C ALA A 29 1.25 -13.02 2.52
N ARG A 30 0.69 -11.85 2.21
CA ARG A 30 1.35 -10.77 1.44
C ARG A 30 2.20 -9.83 2.31
N MET A 31 2.34 -10.07 3.61
CA MET A 31 3.17 -9.26 4.50
C MET A 31 4.47 -9.93 4.91
N ARG A 32 5.56 -9.17 4.87
CA ARG A 32 6.82 -9.49 5.54
C ARG A 32 6.88 -8.68 6.85
N LEU A 33 6.99 -9.38 7.98
CA LEU A 33 7.12 -8.75 9.29
C LEU A 33 8.60 -8.48 9.62
N PRO A 34 8.93 -7.33 10.25
CA PRO A 34 8.02 -6.24 10.60
C PRO A 34 7.52 -5.49 9.35
N PHE A 35 6.22 -5.20 9.33
CA PHE A 35 5.56 -4.49 8.25
C PHE A 35 5.24 -3.05 8.66
N THR A 36 5.63 -2.05 7.86
CA THR A 36 5.42 -0.63 8.21
C THR A 36 4.47 0.07 7.25
N LEU A 37 3.39 0.62 7.78
CA LEU A 37 2.51 1.56 7.10
C LEU A 37 2.98 2.98 7.41
N ILE A 38 3.48 3.71 6.42
CA ILE A 38 3.82 5.12 6.58
C ILE A 38 2.57 5.93 6.23
N THR A 39 2.00 6.57 7.25
CA THR A 39 0.76 7.36 7.14
C THR A 39 1.05 8.84 7.34
N GLN A 40 0.05 9.71 7.12
CA GLN A 40 0.19 11.14 7.41
C GLN A 40 0.55 11.44 8.87
N THR A 41 0.06 10.63 9.81
CA THR A 41 0.30 10.83 11.25
C THR A 41 1.58 10.13 11.74
N GLY A 42 2.38 9.57 10.83
CA GLY A 42 3.60 8.83 11.13
C GLY A 42 3.53 7.34 10.80
N PRO A 43 4.63 6.61 11.04
CA PRO A 43 4.71 5.18 10.77
C PRO A 43 3.92 4.36 11.81
N VAL A 44 3.20 3.35 11.33
CA VAL A 44 2.60 2.27 12.12
C VAL A 44 3.31 0.98 11.74
N THR A 45 4.04 0.38 12.69
CA THR A 45 4.78 -0.87 12.47
C THR A 45 4.07 -2.04 13.14
N LEU A 46 3.71 -3.03 12.33
CA LEU A 46 3.15 -4.31 12.76
C LEU A 46 4.29 -5.34 12.81
N ARG A 47 4.45 -6.02 13.94
CA ARG A 47 5.53 -6.98 14.24
C ARG A 47 5.02 -8.39 14.44
N THR A 48 3.72 -8.56 14.69
CA THR A 48 3.12 -9.86 14.97
C THR A 48 1.90 -10.12 14.09
N PRO A 49 1.56 -11.40 13.82
CA PRO A 49 0.31 -11.74 13.13
C PRO A 49 -0.95 -11.17 13.80
N GLN A 50 -0.95 -11.05 15.13
CA GLN A 50 -2.05 -10.46 15.89
C GLN A 50 -2.20 -8.96 15.60
N GLU A 51 -1.09 -8.23 15.50
CA GLU A 51 -1.11 -6.82 15.10
C GLU A 51 -1.58 -6.63 13.66
N VAL A 52 -1.20 -7.53 12.75
CA VAL A 52 -1.73 -7.56 11.37
C VAL A 52 -3.24 -7.75 11.36
N LYS A 53 -3.74 -8.73 12.13
CA LYS A 53 -5.17 -8.99 12.25
C LYS A 53 -5.93 -7.78 12.81
N ALA A 54 -5.48 -7.22 13.94
CA ALA A 54 -6.11 -6.05 14.53
C ALA A 54 -6.12 -4.84 13.57
N ASN A 55 -5.00 -4.60 12.87
CA ASN A 55 -4.94 -3.55 11.86
C ASN A 55 -5.94 -3.78 10.71
N PHE A 56 -6.01 -5.00 10.19
CA PHE A 56 -6.94 -5.36 9.12
C PHE A 56 -8.40 -5.20 9.53
N GLU A 57 -8.77 -5.62 10.75
CA GLU A 57 -10.11 -5.42 11.30
C GLU A 57 -10.50 -3.94 11.35
N HIS A 58 -9.56 -3.03 11.68
CA HIS A 58 -9.81 -1.59 11.60
C HIS A 58 -10.13 -1.11 10.17
N TYR A 59 -9.43 -1.64 9.16
CA TYR A 59 -9.74 -1.33 7.76
C TYR A 59 -11.12 -1.84 7.34
N LEU A 60 -11.50 -3.06 7.73
CA LEU A 60 -12.84 -3.60 7.44
C LEU A 60 -13.94 -2.76 8.09
N LEU A 61 -13.74 -2.32 9.33
CA LEU A 61 -14.66 -1.40 10.01
C LEU A 61 -14.77 -0.06 9.27
N ALA A 62 -13.64 0.49 8.82
CA ALA A 62 -13.63 1.73 8.04
C ALA A 62 -14.37 1.57 6.70
N MET A 63 -14.15 0.45 5.97
CA MET A 63 -14.87 0.17 4.74
C MET A 63 -16.36 0.06 4.94
N LYS A 64 -16.79 -0.63 6.00
CA LYS A 64 -18.20 -0.74 6.38
C LYS A 64 -18.81 0.63 6.71
N ALA A 65 -18.09 1.46 7.48
CA ALA A 65 -18.53 2.82 7.83
C ALA A 65 -18.68 3.72 6.60
N MET A 66 -17.77 3.62 5.64
CA MET A 66 -17.83 4.33 4.36
C MET A 66 -18.85 3.72 3.38
N GLN A 67 -19.38 2.52 3.69
CA GLN A 67 -20.18 1.71 2.78
C GLN A 67 -19.48 1.46 1.43
N ALA A 68 -18.14 1.34 1.46
CA ALA A 68 -17.36 0.98 0.29
C ALA A 68 -17.68 -0.48 -0.07
N ASN A 69 -18.09 -0.74 -1.31
CA ASN A 69 -18.34 -2.09 -1.81
C ASN A 69 -17.44 -2.49 -2.98
N LEU A 70 -16.58 -1.56 -3.42
CA LEU A 70 -15.59 -1.82 -4.45
C LEU A 70 -14.32 -1.02 -4.17
N ILE A 71 -13.18 -1.68 -4.31
CA ILE A 71 -11.86 -1.06 -4.31
C ILE A 71 -11.28 -1.29 -5.70
N VAL A 72 -10.82 -0.23 -6.35
CA VAL A 72 -10.10 -0.33 -7.62
C VAL A 72 -8.69 0.19 -7.40
N ARG A 73 -7.69 -0.65 -7.66
CA ARG A 73 -6.28 -0.26 -7.66
C ARG A 73 -5.79 -0.18 -9.09
N GLU A 74 -5.28 0.99 -9.46
CA GLU A 74 -4.73 1.26 -10.79
C GLU A 74 -3.20 1.29 -10.70
N LYS A 75 -2.54 0.54 -11.59
CA LYS A 75 -1.08 0.58 -11.73
C LYS A 75 -0.64 2.00 -12.12
N ILE A 76 0.34 2.55 -11.41
CA ILE A 76 1.05 3.76 -11.83
C ILE A 76 2.41 3.36 -12.43
N GLY A 77 3.11 2.44 -11.79
CA GLY A 77 4.38 1.92 -12.27
C GLY A 77 5.12 1.15 -11.18
N PHE A 78 6.23 0.52 -11.55
CA PHE A 78 7.12 -0.15 -10.61
C PHE A 78 8.58 0.12 -10.95
N GLU A 79 9.43 0.09 -9.94
CA GLU A 79 10.87 0.31 -10.06
C GLU A 79 11.62 -0.85 -9.40
N PRO A 80 12.33 -1.69 -10.17
CA PRO A 80 13.25 -2.68 -9.63
C PRO A 80 14.45 -1.99 -8.97
N CYS A 81 14.84 -2.44 -7.78
CA CYS A 81 16.00 -1.96 -7.05
C CYS A 81 17.21 -2.88 -7.24
N GLU A 82 18.42 -2.36 -7.02
CA GLU A 82 19.67 -3.12 -7.18
C GLU A 82 19.76 -4.34 -6.25
N ASP A 83 19.10 -4.31 -5.10
CA ASP A 83 19.05 -5.38 -4.11
C ASP A 83 17.99 -6.46 -4.44
N GLY A 84 17.33 -6.36 -5.59
CA GLY A 84 16.30 -7.29 -6.02
C GLY A 84 14.92 -7.02 -5.42
N THR A 85 14.75 -5.97 -4.62
CA THR A 85 13.44 -5.48 -4.19
C THR A 85 12.75 -4.70 -5.31
N VAL A 86 11.45 -4.43 -5.14
CA VAL A 86 10.68 -3.64 -6.11
C VAL A 86 9.82 -2.62 -5.38
N ILE A 87 9.80 -1.39 -5.87
CA ILE A 87 8.85 -0.37 -5.44
C ILE A 87 7.68 -0.37 -6.41
N ALA A 88 6.52 -0.86 -5.99
CA ALA A 88 5.30 -0.88 -6.79
C ALA A 88 4.37 0.26 -6.38
N THR A 89 4.01 1.15 -7.31
CA THR A 89 3.19 2.33 -7.06
C THR A 89 1.84 2.21 -7.74
N TYR A 90 0.76 2.39 -6.98
CA TYR A 90 -0.61 2.26 -7.45
C TYR A 90 -1.53 3.32 -6.84
N ARG A 91 -2.62 3.61 -7.52
CA ARG A 91 -3.68 4.51 -7.04
C ARG A 91 -4.86 3.70 -6.55
N SER A 92 -5.29 3.93 -5.31
CA SER A 92 -6.47 3.25 -4.73
C SER A 92 -7.70 4.15 -4.78
N ASN A 93 -8.76 3.64 -5.41
CA ASN A 93 -10.10 4.22 -5.45
C ASN A 93 -11.04 3.40 -4.55
N PHE A 94 -11.89 4.07 -3.77
CA PHE A 94 -12.94 3.44 -2.98
C PHE A 94 -14.28 3.89 -3.53
N LEU A 95 -15.14 2.94 -3.85
CA LEU A 95 -16.43 3.19 -4.49
C LEU A 95 -17.58 2.58 -3.69
N ARG A 96 -18.73 3.24 -3.79
CA ARG A 96 -20.03 2.78 -3.35
C ARG A 96 -20.98 2.81 -4.54
N ASN A 97 -21.40 1.64 -5.01
CA ASN A 97 -22.30 1.50 -6.16
C ASN A 97 -21.78 2.24 -7.41
N GLY A 98 -20.49 2.12 -7.69
CA GLY A 98 -19.83 2.77 -8.83
C GLY A 98 -19.52 4.26 -8.64
N VAL A 99 -19.92 4.87 -7.52
CA VAL A 99 -19.61 6.27 -7.20
C VAL A 99 -18.42 6.32 -6.24
N ARG A 100 -17.41 7.12 -6.58
CA ARG A 100 -16.26 7.36 -5.70
C ARG A 100 -16.70 8.04 -4.42
N ILE A 101 -16.30 7.51 -3.27
CA ILE A 101 -16.74 8.01 -1.93
C ILE A 101 -15.71 8.93 -1.26
N ARG A 102 -14.47 8.94 -1.76
CA ARG A 102 -13.37 9.79 -1.27
C ARG A 102 -12.34 9.98 -2.38
N ASP A 103 -11.49 11.00 -2.24
CA ASP A 103 -10.39 11.20 -3.17
C ASP A 103 -9.48 9.96 -3.23
N PRO A 104 -9.03 9.58 -4.44
CA PRO A 104 -8.08 8.49 -4.57
C PRO A 104 -6.75 8.91 -3.96
N TYR A 105 -6.04 7.94 -3.41
CA TYR A 105 -4.68 8.18 -2.90
C TYR A 105 -3.69 7.25 -3.59
N THR A 106 -2.47 7.74 -3.74
CA THR A 106 -1.35 6.97 -4.26
C THR A 106 -0.65 6.27 -3.12
N ALA A 107 -0.31 5.00 -3.32
CA ALA A 107 0.51 4.25 -2.40
C ALA A 107 1.67 3.60 -3.14
N SER A 108 2.81 3.49 -2.47
CA SER A 108 3.97 2.75 -2.94
C SER A 108 4.29 1.64 -1.95
N ALA A 109 4.38 0.41 -2.43
CA ALA A 109 4.73 -0.76 -1.63
C ALA A 109 6.16 -1.19 -1.94
N LEU A 110 6.95 -1.47 -0.89
CA LEU A 110 8.27 -2.09 -1.03
C LEU A 110 8.11 -3.61 -0.97
N LEU A 111 8.38 -4.26 -2.09
CA LEU A 111 8.16 -5.68 -2.32
C LEU A 111 9.46 -6.48 -2.26
N HIS A 112 9.37 -7.66 -1.68
CA HIS A 112 10.42 -8.66 -1.56
C HIS A 112 9.92 -9.95 -2.19
N PHE A 113 10.77 -10.65 -2.93
CA PHE A 113 10.43 -11.97 -3.45
C PHE A 113 10.83 -13.06 -2.45
N ASP A 114 9.85 -13.57 -1.71
CA ASP A 114 10.02 -14.58 -0.66
C ASP A 114 9.16 -15.81 -0.97
N ASP A 115 9.72 -17.02 -0.85
CA ASP A 115 8.97 -18.29 -1.00
C ASP A 115 8.10 -18.38 -2.28
N GLY A 116 8.58 -17.82 -3.39
CA GLY A 116 7.88 -17.85 -4.67
C GLY A 116 6.79 -16.78 -4.85
N GLN A 117 6.69 -15.80 -3.94
CA GLN A 117 5.68 -14.73 -4.00
C GLN A 117 6.25 -13.36 -3.60
N TRP A 118 5.66 -12.29 -4.15
CA TRP A 118 5.99 -10.93 -3.76
C TRP A 118 5.26 -10.54 -2.47
N ARG A 119 6.01 -10.20 -1.43
CA ARG A 119 5.52 -9.76 -0.11
C ARG A 119 5.93 -8.32 0.20
N MET A 120 5.05 -7.59 0.87
CA MET A 120 5.27 -6.20 1.24
C MET A 120 5.96 -6.11 2.61
N SER A 121 7.01 -5.31 2.69
CA SER A 121 7.64 -4.92 3.97
C SER A 121 7.20 -3.54 4.45
N SER A 122 6.77 -2.69 3.52
CA SER A 122 6.23 -1.39 3.85
C SER A 122 5.27 -0.90 2.78
N ILE A 123 4.30 -0.09 3.18
CA ILE A 123 3.50 0.73 2.28
C ILE A 123 3.63 2.18 2.71
N LEU A 124 4.04 3.03 1.77
CA LEU A 124 3.93 4.47 1.89
C LEU A 124 2.58 4.90 1.33
N ASN A 125 1.66 5.28 2.20
CA ASN A 125 0.40 5.90 1.78
C ASN A 125 0.68 7.39 1.57
N ALA A 126 1.24 7.73 0.41
CA ALA A 126 1.51 9.11 0.05
C ALA A 126 0.19 9.84 -0.24
N LEU A 127 -0.30 10.59 0.75
CA LEU A 127 -0.96 11.85 0.44
C LEU A 127 0.14 12.87 0.07
N GLY A 128 0.63 12.73 -1.18
CA GLY A 128 1.36 13.73 -1.95
C GLY A 128 2.37 14.63 -1.22
N HIS A 129 3.42 14.09 -0.60
CA HIS A 129 4.47 14.94 0.00
C HIS A 129 5.14 15.89 -1.01
N HIS A 130 5.11 15.57 -2.32
CA HIS A 130 5.82 16.32 -3.38
C HIS A 130 4.93 17.06 -4.38
N LEU A 131 3.60 17.01 -4.25
CA LEU A 131 2.72 17.83 -5.10
C LEU A 131 2.67 19.31 -4.63
N TRP A 132 3.27 19.66 -3.49
CA TRP A 132 3.16 20.99 -2.84
C TRP A 132 4.50 21.64 -2.41
N THR A 133 5.57 20.90 -2.07
CA THR A 133 6.65 21.55 -1.29
C THR A 133 7.61 22.42 -2.09
N GLY A 134 7.95 22.11 -3.34
CA GLY A 134 8.98 22.87 -4.09
C GLY A 134 10.33 23.05 -3.35
N LYS A 135 10.52 22.42 -2.18
CA LYS A 135 11.65 22.55 -1.28
C LYS A 135 11.90 21.22 -0.61
N HIS A 136 13.12 20.75 -0.81
CA HIS A 136 13.71 19.59 -0.18
C HIS A 136 14.00 19.91 1.30
N PRO A 137 13.70 19.03 2.28
CA PRO A 137 13.90 19.31 3.70
C PRO A 137 15.37 19.42 4.16
N ASN A 138 16.36 19.34 3.24
CA ASN A 138 17.79 19.42 3.57
C ASN A 138 18.58 20.48 2.79
N LEU A 139 17.94 21.49 2.18
CA LEU A 139 18.64 22.72 1.78
C LEU A 139 18.46 23.75 2.88
N SER A 140 19.33 23.71 3.89
CA SER A 140 19.52 24.81 4.82
C SER A 140 20.08 26.01 4.04
N GLY A 141 19.19 26.86 3.56
CA GLY A 141 19.56 28.18 3.05
C GLY A 141 20.02 29.06 4.20
N GLU A 142 21.32 28.98 4.52
CA GLU A 142 22.04 30.13 5.04
C GLU A 142 22.58 30.86 3.81
N GLU A 143 21.93 31.97 3.44
CA GLU A 143 22.42 32.91 2.43
C GLU A 143 23.25 33.99 3.15
N GLU A 144 24.55 34.08 2.82
CA GLU A 144 25.32 35.33 2.84
C GLU A 144 25.02 36.14 1.56
#